data_AF-V6LML2-F1
#
_entry.id   AF-V6LML2-F1
#
_cell.length_a   1.000
_cell.length_b   1.000
_cell.length_c   1.000
_cell.angle_alpha   90.00
_cell.angle_beta   90.00
_cell.angle_gamma   90.00
#
_symmetry.space_group_name_H-M   'P 1'
#
loop_
_entity.id
_entity.type
_entity.pdbx_description
1 polymer ?
#
loop_
_entity_poly.entity_id
_entity_poly.type
_entity_poly.pdbx_seq_one_letter_code
_entity_poly.pdbx_strand_id
1 'polypeptide(L)'
;MPLLLLYGKPNSGKSELATQVQDLSSMSTKVVSPDSLSFTPEEQVKRQIELFRSIYSFVQQFLNDETLVIVDCTNHTKSFRYELFCVARERKTRFAVLVSTNEKGPNEKWAEDIYLNLVSRQEQILEKSEWDNPNFIAAEECVEYLMKKSDKIVKRATQIKRQINVSIAVFLNNVCQKIISMQRVTDLETTVQVCEGVYFDCKKIYSVDELQLCKTEFIKFWMDEHRNNQENIDMGTVFVEWLSKIK
;
A
#
# COMPACT_ATOMS: atom_id res chain seq x y z
N MET A 1 1.46 -17.27 9.39
CA MET A 1 2.52 -18.00 8.65
C MET A 1 2.49 -17.59 7.16
N PRO A 2 3.48 -17.86 6.30
CA PRO A 2 3.93 -16.87 5.31
C PRO A 2 3.13 -16.72 4.00
N LEU A 3 3.11 -15.50 3.46
CA LEU A 3 2.81 -15.18 2.06
C LEU A 3 4.12 -14.95 1.30
N LEU A 4 4.32 -15.64 0.19
CA LEU A 4 5.44 -15.47 -0.72
C LEU A 4 4.97 -14.92 -2.07
N LEU A 5 5.55 -13.82 -2.52
CA LEU A 5 5.38 -13.33 -3.88
C LEU A 5 6.59 -13.69 -4.73
N LEU A 6 6.36 -14.30 -5.89
CA LEU A 6 7.43 -14.42 -6.89
C LEU A 6 7.46 -13.16 -7.75
N TYR A 7 8.63 -12.63 -8.03
CA TYR A 7 8.78 -11.43 -8.84
C TYR A 7 9.77 -11.69 -9.97
N GLY A 8 9.42 -11.24 -11.18
CA GLY A 8 10.30 -11.36 -12.33
C GLY A 8 9.55 -11.42 -13.65
N LYS A 9 10.30 -11.19 -14.74
CA LYS A 9 9.80 -11.17 -16.12
C LYS A 9 9.08 -12.47 -16.49
N PRO A 10 8.18 -12.49 -17.48
CA PRO A 10 7.69 -13.74 -18.04
C PRO A 10 8.87 -14.68 -18.40
N ASN A 11 8.69 -15.99 -18.31
CA ASN A 11 9.72 -16.98 -18.63
C ASN A 11 11.04 -16.90 -17.81
N SER A 12 11.08 -16.18 -16.67
CA SER A 12 12.30 -16.07 -15.85
C SER A 12 12.57 -17.29 -14.95
N GLY A 13 11.65 -18.25 -14.89
CA GLY A 13 11.80 -19.45 -14.05
C GLY A 13 11.17 -19.33 -12.66
N LYS A 14 10.12 -18.49 -12.52
CA LYS A 14 9.38 -18.33 -11.26
C LYS A 14 8.69 -19.62 -10.84
N SER A 15 8.03 -20.30 -11.77
CA SER A 15 7.34 -21.56 -11.46
C SER A 15 8.31 -22.63 -10.93
N GLU A 16 9.53 -22.69 -11.46
CA GLU A 16 10.60 -23.55 -10.94
C GLU A 16 11.02 -23.15 -9.53
N LEU A 17 11.16 -21.85 -9.24
CA LEU A 17 11.39 -21.37 -7.87
C LEU A 17 10.22 -21.69 -6.94
N ALA A 18 8.98 -21.60 -7.43
CA ALA A 18 7.78 -21.96 -6.66
C ALA A 18 7.84 -23.43 -6.21
N THR A 19 8.20 -24.33 -7.14
CA THR A 19 8.39 -25.76 -6.87
C THR A 19 9.53 -25.98 -5.88
N GLN A 20 10.68 -25.33 -6.07
CA GLN A 20 11.80 -25.45 -5.13
C GLN A 20 11.41 -25.01 -3.72
N VAL A 21 10.73 -23.89 -3.57
CA VAL A 21 10.23 -23.43 -2.27
C VAL A 21 9.23 -24.43 -1.68
N GLN A 22 8.34 -24.99 -2.50
CA GLN A 22 7.37 -25.99 -2.07
C GLN A 22 8.06 -27.26 -1.57
N ASP A 23 9.11 -27.72 -2.25
CA ASP A 23 9.87 -28.92 -1.89
C ASP A 23 10.71 -28.71 -0.62
N LEU A 24 11.28 -27.52 -0.46
CA LEU A 24 12.07 -27.14 0.72
C LEU A 24 11.19 -26.83 1.94
N SER A 25 9.94 -26.46 1.72
CA SER A 25 8.99 -26.12 2.78
C SER A 25 8.45 -27.38 3.45
N SER A 26 8.61 -27.49 4.77
CA SER A 26 7.97 -28.53 5.56
C SER A 26 6.48 -28.26 5.86
N MET A 27 5.89 -27.22 5.27
CA MET A 27 4.52 -26.76 5.53
C MET A 27 3.55 -27.11 4.40
N SER A 28 2.26 -27.19 4.75
CA SER A 28 1.17 -27.17 3.76
C SER A 28 1.33 -25.95 2.87
N THR A 29 1.43 -26.16 1.56
CA THR A 29 1.74 -25.11 0.59
C THR A 29 0.64 -25.03 -0.47
N LYS A 30 0.19 -23.80 -0.76
CA LYS A 30 -0.80 -23.50 -1.80
C LYS A 30 -0.19 -22.51 -2.78
N VAL A 31 -0.10 -22.91 -4.05
CA VAL A 31 0.43 -22.08 -5.12
C VAL A 31 -0.73 -21.58 -5.99
N VAL A 32 -0.74 -20.29 -6.29
CA VAL A 32 -1.63 -19.69 -7.29
C VAL A 32 -0.81 -19.08 -8.40
N SER A 33 -1.15 -19.43 -9.62
CA SER A 33 -0.57 -18.89 -10.85
C SER A 33 -1.68 -18.56 -11.85
N PRO A 34 -1.39 -17.71 -12.86
CA PRO A 34 -2.34 -17.47 -13.94
C PRO A 34 -2.82 -18.76 -14.62
N ASP A 35 -1.91 -19.71 -14.85
CA ASP A 35 -2.24 -21.01 -15.45
C ASP A 35 -3.22 -21.81 -14.56
N SER A 36 -3.03 -21.82 -13.24
CA SER A 36 -3.93 -22.50 -12.30
C SER A 36 -5.33 -21.88 -12.25
N LEU A 37 -5.45 -20.64 -12.69
CA LEU A 37 -6.70 -19.88 -12.80
C LEU A 37 -7.24 -19.86 -14.23
N SER A 38 -6.67 -20.65 -15.14
CA SER A 38 -7.05 -20.76 -16.55
C SER A 38 -6.91 -19.46 -17.36
N PHE A 39 -5.93 -18.61 -17.02
CA PHE A 39 -5.60 -17.42 -17.81
C PHE A 39 -4.49 -17.71 -18.84
N THR A 40 -4.78 -17.50 -20.12
CA THR A 40 -3.74 -17.57 -21.16
C THR A 40 -2.79 -16.35 -21.07
N PRO A 41 -1.59 -16.41 -21.66
CA PRO A 41 -0.67 -15.28 -21.76
C PRO A 41 -1.31 -13.98 -22.25
N GLU A 42 -2.18 -14.04 -23.26
CA GLU A 42 -2.91 -12.90 -23.80
C GLU A 42 -3.93 -12.34 -22.80
N GLU A 43 -4.62 -13.23 -22.08
CA GLU A 43 -5.60 -12.83 -21.06
C GLU A 43 -4.93 -12.17 -19.85
N GLN A 44 -3.70 -12.56 -19.50
CA GLN A 44 -2.95 -11.89 -18.44
C GLN A 44 -2.71 -10.40 -18.76
N VAL A 45 -2.60 -10.05 -20.04
CA VAL A 45 -2.45 -8.66 -20.51
C VAL A 45 -3.81 -7.96 -20.58
N LYS A 46 -4.82 -8.62 -21.18
CA LYS A 46 -6.14 -8.03 -21.48
C LYS A 46 -7.07 -7.97 -20.28
N ARG A 47 -7.04 -9.00 -19.42
CA ARG A 47 -7.93 -9.21 -18.27
C ARG A 47 -7.16 -9.14 -16.94
N GLN A 48 -6.11 -8.31 -16.90
CA GLN A 48 -5.22 -8.18 -15.76
C GLN A 48 -5.93 -7.90 -14.44
N ILE A 49 -6.94 -7.02 -14.44
CA ILE A 49 -7.71 -6.67 -13.25
C ILE A 49 -8.46 -7.89 -12.70
N GLU A 50 -9.01 -8.73 -13.58
CA GLU A 50 -9.71 -9.95 -13.19
C GLU A 50 -8.74 -11.00 -12.65
N LEU A 51 -7.57 -11.16 -13.28
CA LEU A 51 -6.50 -12.01 -12.78
C LEU A 51 -6.08 -11.60 -11.36
N PHE A 52 -5.84 -10.30 -11.14
CA PHE A 52 -5.45 -9.77 -9.84
C PHE A 52 -6.51 -10.00 -8.78
N ARG A 53 -7.80 -9.79 -9.11
CA ARG A 53 -8.92 -10.11 -8.20
C ARG A 53 -8.99 -11.59 -7.87
N SER A 54 -8.78 -12.48 -8.83
CA SER A 54 -8.78 -13.93 -8.61
C SER A 54 -7.63 -14.38 -7.71
N ILE A 55 -6.42 -13.87 -7.95
CA ILE A 55 -5.27 -14.12 -7.08
C ILE A 55 -5.52 -13.57 -5.67
N TYR A 56 -6.05 -12.35 -5.56
CA TYR A 56 -6.37 -11.74 -4.27
C TYR A 56 -7.39 -12.57 -3.49
N SER A 57 -8.46 -13.03 -4.14
CA SER A 57 -9.46 -13.92 -3.55
C SER A 57 -8.84 -15.23 -3.07
N PHE A 58 -7.97 -15.85 -3.88
CA PHE A 58 -7.24 -17.06 -3.49
C PHE A 58 -6.37 -16.82 -2.24
N VAL A 59 -5.59 -15.74 -2.21
CA VAL A 59 -4.75 -15.40 -1.05
C VAL A 59 -5.62 -15.17 0.19
N GLN A 60 -6.74 -14.45 0.07
CA GLN A 60 -7.68 -14.29 1.17
C GLN A 60 -8.33 -15.61 1.61
N GLN A 61 -8.53 -16.56 0.72
CA GLN A 61 -9.12 -17.84 1.10
C GLN A 61 -8.13 -18.71 1.88
N PHE A 62 -6.87 -18.77 1.42
CA PHE A 62 -5.92 -19.77 1.89
C PHE A 62 -4.86 -19.27 2.88
N LEU A 63 -4.61 -17.96 2.95
CA LEU A 63 -3.55 -17.44 3.83
C LEU A 63 -3.94 -17.59 5.30
N ASN A 64 -3.22 -18.41 6.06
CA ASN A 64 -3.50 -18.61 7.48
C ASN A 64 -2.21 -18.92 8.26
N ASP A 65 -2.35 -19.32 9.51
CA ASP A 65 -1.23 -19.66 10.37
C ASP A 65 -0.69 -21.08 10.19
N GLU A 66 -1.12 -21.83 9.17
CA GLU A 66 -0.70 -23.21 8.93
C GLU A 66 -0.27 -23.46 7.48
N THR A 67 -0.55 -22.51 6.58
CA THR A 67 -0.38 -22.67 5.14
C THR A 67 0.55 -21.60 4.57
N LEU A 68 1.58 -22.03 3.84
CA LEU A 68 2.38 -21.15 2.98
C LEU A 68 1.61 -20.90 1.69
N VAL A 69 1.33 -19.64 1.39
CA VAL A 69 0.72 -19.25 0.12
C VAL A 69 1.79 -18.66 -0.80
N ILE A 70 1.94 -19.22 -1.99
CA ILE A 70 2.88 -18.76 -3.02
C ILE A 70 2.10 -18.16 -4.19
N VAL A 71 2.42 -16.92 -4.54
CA VAL A 71 1.85 -16.24 -5.71
C VAL A 71 2.87 -16.29 -6.85
N ASP A 72 2.72 -17.28 -7.72
CA ASP A 72 3.50 -17.47 -8.94
C ASP A 72 2.89 -16.66 -10.08
N CYS A 73 3.13 -15.36 -10.04
CA CYS A 73 2.80 -14.41 -11.09
C CYS A 73 4.00 -13.50 -11.34
N THR A 74 3.97 -12.67 -12.38
CA THR A 74 5.02 -11.66 -12.61
C THR A 74 5.11 -10.63 -11.48
N ASN A 75 3.98 -10.37 -10.80
CA ASN A 75 3.86 -9.39 -9.70
C ASN A 75 4.48 -8.02 -10.05
N HIS A 76 4.33 -7.64 -11.32
CA HIS A 76 5.00 -6.52 -11.95
C HIS A 76 4.43 -5.16 -11.53
N THR A 77 3.21 -5.12 -10.98
CA THR A 77 2.54 -3.91 -10.50
C THR A 77 2.72 -3.74 -8.98
N LYS A 78 3.28 -2.59 -8.58
CA LYS A 78 3.56 -2.17 -7.21
C LYS A 78 2.31 -2.11 -6.34
N SER A 79 1.23 -1.52 -6.84
CA SER A 79 -0.03 -1.41 -6.08
C SER A 79 -0.59 -2.77 -5.71
N PHE A 80 -0.48 -3.75 -6.61
CA PHE A 80 -0.93 -5.12 -6.36
C PHE A 80 -0.04 -5.85 -5.34
N ARG A 81 1.29 -5.70 -5.43
CA ARG A 81 2.20 -6.23 -4.38
C ARG A 81 1.87 -5.66 -3.00
N TYR A 82 1.63 -4.34 -2.94
CA TYR A 82 1.27 -3.66 -1.69
C TYR A 82 -0.08 -4.14 -1.13
N GLU A 83 -1.06 -4.38 -1.99
CA GLU A 83 -2.36 -4.94 -1.59
C GLU A 83 -2.20 -6.33 -0.97
N LEU A 84 -1.42 -7.22 -1.59
CA LEU A 84 -1.12 -8.55 -1.04
C LEU A 84 -0.33 -8.49 0.27
N PHE A 85 0.64 -7.57 0.39
CA PHE A 85 1.31 -7.29 1.64
C PHE A 85 0.32 -6.86 2.74
N CYS A 86 -0.67 -6.02 2.41
CA CYS A 86 -1.67 -5.60 3.39
C CYS A 86 -2.49 -6.78 3.93
N VAL A 87 -2.87 -7.74 3.07
CA VAL A 87 -3.54 -8.98 3.49
C VAL A 87 -2.64 -9.79 4.44
N ALA A 88 -1.36 -9.94 4.09
CA ALA A 88 -0.41 -10.65 4.93
C ALA A 88 -0.26 -9.99 6.30
N ARG A 89 -0.13 -8.66 6.34
CA ARG A 89 -0.03 -7.86 7.56
C ARG A 89 -1.28 -7.95 8.42
N GLU A 90 -2.46 -7.87 7.83
CA GLU A 90 -3.74 -8.01 8.53
C GLU A 90 -3.84 -9.38 9.23
N ARG A 91 -3.41 -10.44 8.55
CA ARG A 91 -3.36 -11.79 9.09
C ARG A 91 -2.16 -12.07 9.99
N LYS A 92 -1.33 -11.05 10.28
CA LYS A 92 -0.10 -11.14 11.09
C LYS A 92 0.84 -12.25 10.59
N THR A 93 0.88 -12.40 9.28
CA THR A 93 1.71 -13.38 8.59
C THR A 93 3.01 -12.76 8.11
N ARG A 94 4.05 -13.58 7.94
CA ARG A 94 5.28 -13.14 7.29
C ARG A 94 5.04 -12.92 5.82
N PHE A 95 5.80 -12.00 5.25
CA PHE A 95 5.77 -11.65 3.85
C PHE A 95 7.18 -11.63 3.31
N ALA A 96 7.39 -12.17 2.12
CA ALA A 96 8.63 -12.05 1.38
C ALA A 96 8.36 -11.99 -0.12
N VAL A 97 9.33 -11.44 -0.84
CA VAL A 97 9.38 -11.45 -2.29
C VAL A 97 10.59 -12.27 -2.71
N LEU A 98 10.42 -13.22 -3.62
CA LEU A 98 11.50 -14.00 -4.22
C LEU A 98 11.66 -13.60 -5.68
N VAL A 99 12.83 -13.04 -6.00
CA VAL A 99 13.18 -12.45 -7.27
C VAL A 99 13.85 -13.49 -8.15
N SER A 100 13.22 -13.73 -9.29
CA SER A 100 13.76 -14.53 -10.37
C SER A 100 14.59 -13.65 -11.30
N THR A 101 15.91 -13.89 -11.33
CA THR A 101 16.89 -13.07 -12.07
C THR A 101 17.21 -13.60 -13.46
N ASN A 102 16.66 -14.74 -13.89
CA ASN A 102 16.96 -15.27 -15.22
C ASN A 102 16.25 -14.46 -16.31
N GLU A 103 16.97 -14.15 -17.38
CA GLU A 103 16.43 -13.42 -18.53
C GLU A 103 16.43 -14.35 -19.76
N LYS A 104 15.42 -15.23 -19.85
CA LYS A 104 15.29 -16.17 -20.97
C LYS A 104 14.59 -15.59 -22.22
N GLY A 105 13.99 -14.39 -22.12
CA GLY A 105 13.27 -13.74 -23.23
C GLY A 105 11.92 -14.41 -23.58
N PRO A 106 11.28 -13.99 -24.69
CA PRO A 106 10.06 -14.61 -25.22
C PRO A 106 10.31 -16.06 -25.65
N ASN A 107 9.24 -16.85 -25.75
CA ASN A 107 9.28 -18.26 -26.19
C ASN A 107 7.93 -18.67 -26.82
N GLU A 108 7.73 -19.95 -27.13
CA GLU A 108 6.47 -20.44 -27.73
C GLU A 108 5.22 -20.11 -26.90
N LYS A 109 5.33 -20.11 -25.57
CA LYS A 109 4.24 -19.73 -24.66
C LYS A 109 4.07 -18.21 -24.59
N TRP A 110 5.17 -17.46 -24.64
CA TRP A 110 5.19 -16.01 -24.50
C TRP A 110 5.58 -15.36 -25.83
N ALA A 111 4.58 -15.15 -26.69
CA ALA A 111 4.75 -14.38 -27.92
C ALA A 111 5.44 -13.04 -27.64
N GLU A 112 6.26 -12.58 -28.59
CA GLU A 112 7.15 -11.44 -28.38
C GLU A 112 6.40 -10.15 -27.97
N ASP A 113 5.27 -9.87 -28.59
CA ASP A 113 4.43 -8.72 -28.29
C ASP A 113 3.86 -8.78 -26.86
N ILE A 114 3.35 -9.94 -26.45
CA ILE A 114 2.84 -10.19 -25.09
C ILE A 114 3.95 -10.08 -24.05
N TYR A 115 5.10 -10.68 -24.34
CA TYR A 115 6.28 -10.64 -23.48
C TYR A 115 6.72 -9.19 -23.24
N LEU A 116 6.95 -8.42 -24.32
CA LEU A 116 7.40 -7.04 -24.24
C LEU A 116 6.36 -6.15 -23.55
N ASN A 117 5.06 -6.42 -23.75
CA ASN A 117 4.01 -5.70 -23.06
C ASN A 117 4.12 -5.87 -21.54
N LEU A 118 4.23 -7.11 -21.05
CA LEU A 118 4.34 -7.37 -19.60
C LEU A 118 5.65 -6.86 -19.01
N VAL A 119 6.76 -6.98 -19.75
CA VAL A 119 8.06 -6.45 -19.31
C VAL A 119 8.02 -4.92 -19.22
N SER A 120 7.40 -4.23 -20.18
CA SER A 120 7.29 -2.76 -20.16
C SER A 120 6.46 -2.22 -18.98
N ARG A 121 5.55 -3.04 -18.43
CA ARG A 121 4.75 -2.71 -17.24
C ARG A 121 5.47 -2.98 -15.92
N GLN A 122 6.66 -3.56 -15.96
CA GLN A 122 7.34 -4.02 -14.76
C GLN A 122 7.92 -2.87 -13.95
N GLU A 123 7.33 -2.63 -12.79
CA GLU A 123 7.80 -1.66 -11.81
C GLU A 123 8.85 -2.31 -10.92
N GLN A 124 9.96 -1.60 -10.71
CA GLN A 124 11.06 -2.04 -9.86
C GLN A 124 10.62 -2.27 -8.42
N ILE A 125 11.33 -3.18 -7.76
CA ILE A 125 11.16 -3.42 -6.32
C ILE A 125 11.74 -2.24 -5.54
N LEU A 126 11.07 -1.87 -4.44
CA LEU A 126 11.52 -0.82 -3.53
C LEU A 126 12.34 -1.39 -2.37
N GLU A 127 13.66 -1.47 -2.56
CA GLU A 127 14.61 -1.99 -1.57
C GLU A 127 14.46 -1.38 -0.16
N LYS A 128 14.10 -0.09 -0.08
CA LYS A 128 13.97 0.64 1.19
C LYS A 128 12.61 0.49 1.87
N SER A 129 11.68 -0.26 1.28
CA SER A 129 10.31 -0.34 1.78
C SER A 129 10.05 -1.66 2.50
N GLU A 130 9.60 -1.61 3.75
CA GLU A 130 9.29 -2.81 4.55
C GLU A 130 8.21 -3.71 3.92
N TRP A 131 7.41 -3.20 2.99
CA TRP A 131 6.38 -4.01 2.31
C TRP A 131 6.83 -4.61 0.99
N ASP A 132 7.97 -4.17 0.46
CA ASP A 132 8.61 -4.68 -0.77
C ASP A 132 10.01 -5.22 -0.46
N ASN A 133 10.35 -5.43 0.82
CA ASN A 133 11.60 -5.95 1.37
C ASN A 133 11.22 -6.73 2.64
N PRO A 134 11.46 -8.05 2.74
CA PRO A 134 12.63 -8.77 2.26
C PRO A 134 12.50 -9.38 0.86
N ASN A 135 13.49 -9.06 0.02
CA ASN A 135 13.67 -9.66 -1.30
C ASN A 135 14.78 -10.71 -1.25
N PHE A 136 14.47 -11.92 -1.71
CA PHE A 136 15.43 -13.01 -1.85
C PHE A 136 15.69 -13.30 -3.31
N ILE A 137 16.83 -13.92 -3.62
CA ILE A 137 17.13 -14.45 -4.96
C ILE A 137 17.25 -15.98 -4.91
N ALA A 138 17.59 -16.53 -3.74
CA ALA A 138 17.66 -17.97 -3.49
C ALA A 138 16.42 -18.47 -2.72
N ALA A 139 15.92 -19.65 -3.10
CA ALA A 139 14.76 -20.28 -2.48
C ALA A 139 15.05 -20.68 -1.03
N GLU A 140 16.26 -21.17 -0.75
CA GLU A 140 16.72 -21.62 0.57
C GLU A 140 16.70 -20.48 1.59
N GLU A 141 17.27 -19.33 1.23
CA GLU A 141 17.28 -18.12 2.08
C GLU A 141 15.86 -17.63 2.37
N CYS A 142 15.01 -17.66 1.33
CA CYS A 142 13.61 -17.28 1.45
C CYS A 142 12.87 -18.21 2.41
N VAL A 143 13.02 -19.53 2.26
CA VAL A 143 12.39 -20.51 3.15
C VAL A 143 12.91 -20.34 4.58
N GLU A 144 14.22 -20.18 4.79
CA GLU A 144 14.78 -19.95 6.11
C GLU A 144 14.18 -18.70 6.78
N TYR A 145 14.05 -17.60 6.03
CA TYR A 145 13.38 -16.40 6.51
C TYR A 145 11.91 -16.63 6.81
N LEU A 146 11.17 -17.32 5.95
CA LEU A 146 9.74 -17.53 6.13
C LEU A 146 9.43 -18.47 7.31
N MET A 147 10.29 -19.45 7.57
CA MET A 147 10.09 -20.49 8.58
C MET A 147 10.66 -20.16 9.96
N LYS A 148 11.53 -19.14 10.08
CA LYS A 148 11.99 -18.66 11.40
C LYS A 148 10.76 -18.42 12.30
N LYS A 149 10.73 -18.95 13.53
CA LYS A 149 9.67 -18.60 14.48
C LYS A 149 9.74 -17.11 14.76
N SER A 150 8.61 -16.40 14.79
CA SER A 150 8.65 -15.03 15.30
C SER A 150 8.91 -15.12 16.80
N ASP A 151 10.05 -14.60 17.26
CA ASP A 151 10.04 -14.00 18.59
C ASP A 151 8.85 -13.05 18.61
N LYS A 152 8.02 -13.12 19.66
CA LYS A 152 6.79 -12.32 19.78
C LYS A 152 7.12 -10.83 19.74
N ILE A 153 7.37 -10.28 18.56
CA ILE A 153 7.17 -8.88 18.27
C ILE A 153 5.75 -8.84 17.73
N VAL A 154 4.81 -8.82 18.67
CA VAL A 154 3.49 -8.25 18.42
C VAL A 154 3.73 -6.77 18.12
N LYS A 155 4.19 -6.45 16.90
CA LYS A 155 3.70 -5.22 16.29
C LYS A 155 2.24 -5.55 16.11
N ARG A 156 1.40 -5.03 17.04
CA ARG A 156 -0.05 -5.00 16.88
C ARG A 156 -0.27 -4.72 15.40
N ALA A 157 -1.14 -5.49 14.74
CA ALA A 157 -1.65 -5.08 13.46
C ALA A 157 -1.86 -3.58 13.61
N THR A 158 -1.19 -2.79 12.77
CA THR A 158 -1.78 -1.51 12.44
C THR A 158 -3.14 -1.91 11.90
N GLN A 159 -4.13 -2.02 12.80
CA GLN A 159 -5.39 -1.34 12.61
C GLN A 159 -4.98 -0.13 11.80
N ILE A 160 -5.58 0.00 10.62
CA ILE A 160 -5.56 1.27 9.95
C ILE A 160 -6.25 2.22 10.94
N LYS A 161 -5.52 2.71 11.95
CA LYS A 161 -5.48 4.13 12.20
C LYS A 161 -5.17 4.62 10.81
N ARG A 162 -6.15 5.24 10.15
CA ARG A 162 -5.86 6.14 9.05
C ARG A 162 -4.75 7.03 9.60
N GLN A 163 -3.51 6.65 9.35
CA GLN A 163 -2.37 7.48 9.65
C GLN A 163 -2.44 8.50 8.55
N ILE A 164 -3.23 9.54 8.81
CA ILE A 164 -2.88 10.86 8.34
C ILE A 164 -1.49 11.10 8.97
N ASN A 165 -0.43 10.57 8.37
CA ASN A 165 0.97 10.81 8.75
C ASN A 165 1.39 12.22 8.32
N VAL A 166 0.46 13.14 8.40
CA VAL A 166 0.69 14.56 8.32
C VAL A 166 0.46 15.01 9.76
N SER A 167 1.53 15.38 10.46
CA SER A 167 1.42 16.02 11.77
C SER A 167 0.31 17.09 11.70
N ILE A 168 -0.51 17.23 12.74
CA ILE A 168 -1.58 18.25 12.79
C ILE A 168 -1.04 19.61 12.36
N ALA A 169 0.20 19.94 12.76
CA ALA A 169 0.87 21.16 12.34
C ALA A 169 1.08 21.27 10.81
N VAL A 170 1.46 20.17 10.15
CA VAL A 170 1.65 20.12 8.70
C VAL A 170 0.30 20.17 7.96
N PHE A 171 -0.73 19.50 8.49
CA PHE A 171 -2.07 19.53 7.91
C PHE A 171 -2.63 20.96 7.93
N LEU A 172 -2.60 21.60 9.10
CA LEU A 172 -3.07 22.97 9.25
C LEU A 172 -2.22 23.96 8.45
N ASN A 173 -0.91 23.75 8.33
CA ASN A 173 -0.06 24.55 7.45
C ASN A 173 -0.53 24.48 6.00
N ASN A 174 -0.86 23.29 5.50
CA ASN A 174 -1.35 23.13 4.13
C ASN A 174 -2.68 23.86 3.92
N VAL A 175 -3.58 23.80 4.90
CA VAL A 175 -4.87 24.53 4.85
C VAL A 175 -4.63 26.04 4.84
N CYS A 176 -3.79 26.58 5.72
CA CYS A 176 -3.45 28.00 5.74
C CYS A 176 -2.82 28.47 4.43
N GLN A 177 -1.89 27.68 3.86
CA GLN A 177 -1.28 27.99 2.57
C GLN A 177 -2.29 27.97 1.43
N LYS A 178 -3.23 27.03 1.47
CA LYS A 178 -4.31 26.93 0.48
C LYS A 178 -5.23 28.16 0.54
N ILE A 179 -5.60 28.61 1.74
CA ILE A 179 -6.36 29.85 1.95
C ILE A 179 -5.60 31.06 1.36
N ILE A 180 -4.32 31.22 1.71
CA ILE A 180 -3.48 32.31 1.18
C ILE A 180 -3.39 32.26 -0.36
N SER A 181 -3.20 31.06 -0.93
CA SER A 181 -3.03 30.89 -2.37
C SER A 181 -4.30 31.23 -3.14
N MET A 182 -5.48 30.85 -2.64
CA MET A 182 -6.73 31.14 -3.32
C MET A 182 -7.15 32.59 -3.16
N GLN A 183 -6.93 33.21 -1.99
CA GLN A 183 -7.15 34.64 -1.78
C GLN A 183 -6.34 35.55 -2.72
N ARG A 184 -5.25 35.06 -3.32
CA ARG A 184 -4.46 35.82 -4.31
C ARG A 184 -5.05 35.81 -5.72
N VAL A 185 -5.96 34.86 -5.99
CA VAL A 185 -6.53 34.63 -7.32
C VAL A 185 -7.93 35.26 -7.44
N THR A 186 -8.63 35.46 -6.32
CA THR A 186 -10.03 35.90 -6.28
C THR A 186 -10.24 37.10 -5.35
N ASP A 187 -10.81 38.19 -5.88
CA ASP A 187 -11.19 39.41 -5.12
C ASP A 187 -12.50 39.27 -4.31
N LEU A 188 -13.06 38.07 -4.18
CA LEU A 188 -14.39 37.77 -3.62
C LEU A 188 -14.39 36.55 -2.68
N GLU A 189 -15.49 36.37 -1.93
CA GLU A 189 -15.74 35.24 -1.00
C GLU A 189 -15.27 33.91 -1.59
N THR A 190 -14.22 33.35 -0.99
CA THR A 190 -13.49 32.21 -1.54
C THR A 190 -13.76 30.97 -0.69
N THR A 191 -14.35 29.94 -1.28
CA THR A 191 -14.58 28.66 -0.60
C THR A 191 -13.34 27.75 -0.73
N VAL A 192 -12.77 27.37 0.41
CA VAL A 192 -11.57 26.54 0.50
C VAL A 192 -11.93 25.18 1.08
N GLN A 193 -11.64 24.11 0.35
CA GLN A 193 -11.75 22.76 0.88
C GLN A 193 -10.65 22.48 1.91
N VAL A 194 -11.04 22.20 3.16
CA VAL A 194 -10.18 21.93 4.32
C VAL A 194 -9.89 20.44 4.47
N CYS A 195 -10.93 19.60 4.40
CA CYS A 195 -10.87 18.14 4.42
C CYS A 195 -11.80 17.53 3.35
N GLU A 196 -11.76 16.21 3.18
CA GLU A 196 -12.73 15.49 2.36
C GLU A 196 -14.16 15.80 2.84
N GLY A 197 -14.95 16.48 2.00
CA GLY A 197 -16.32 16.91 2.34
C GLY A 197 -16.45 18.14 3.24
N VAL A 198 -15.35 18.75 3.73
CA VAL A 198 -15.37 19.91 4.63
C VAL A 198 -14.80 21.15 3.95
N TYR A 199 -15.58 22.23 3.92
CA TYR A 199 -15.27 23.48 3.23
C TYR A 199 -15.34 24.68 4.17
N PHE A 200 -14.55 25.71 3.89
CA PHE A 200 -14.50 26.96 4.64
C PHE A 200 -14.69 28.14 3.69
N ASP A 201 -15.69 28.97 3.96
CA ASP A 201 -15.94 30.19 3.21
C ASP A 201 -15.16 31.35 3.82
N CYS A 202 -14.21 31.89 3.06
CA CYS A 202 -13.40 33.03 3.50
C CYS A 202 -14.26 34.30 3.46
N LYS A 203 -14.72 34.75 4.63
CA LYS A 203 -15.54 35.97 4.80
C LYS A 203 -14.75 37.28 4.67
N LYS A 204 -13.43 37.19 4.76
CA LYS A 204 -12.48 38.30 4.58
C LYS A 204 -11.15 37.75 4.09
N ILE A 205 -10.26 38.65 3.67
CA ILE A 205 -8.87 38.30 3.39
C ILE A 205 -8.16 38.09 4.73
N TYR A 206 -7.69 36.86 4.97
CA TYR A 206 -6.89 36.56 6.16
C TYR A 206 -5.41 36.82 5.89
N SER A 207 -4.77 37.55 6.82
CA SER A 207 -3.32 37.73 6.83
C SER A 207 -2.59 36.45 7.25
N VAL A 208 -1.31 36.36 6.90
CA VAL A 208 -0.47 35.22 7.30
C VAL A 208 -0.42 35.11 8.83
N ASP A 209 -0.30 36.23 9.53
CA ASP A 209 -0.16 36.27 10.99
C ASP A 209 -1.44 35.83 11.71
N GLU A 210 -2.62 36.26 11.24
CA GLU A 210 -3.92 35.81 11.75
C GLU A 210 -4.07 34.28 11.62
N LEU A 211 -3.69 33.71 10.48
CA LEU A 211 -3.76 32.28 10.23
C LEU A 211 -2.76 31.49 11.08
N GLN A 212 -1.53 32.01 11.26
CA GLN A 212 -0.51 31.38 12.11
C GLN A 212 -0.88 31.41 13.60
N LEU A 213 -1.44 32.53 14.07
CA LEU A 213 -1.93 32.66 15.44
C LEU A 213 -3.09 31.69 15.69
N CYS A 214 -4.09 31.69 14.82
CA CYS A 214 -5.22 30.77 14.86
C CYS A 214 -4.76 29.30 14.88
N LYS A 215 -3.80 28.93 14.01
CA LYS A 215 -3.21 27.59 13.99
C LYS A 215 -2.59 27.23 15.34
N THR A 216 -1.82 28.14 15.91
CA THR A 216 -1.09 27.90 17.17
C THR A 216 -2.06 27.73 18.34
N GLU A 217 -3.10 28.55 18.41
CA GLU A 217 -4.16 28.46 19.42
C GLU A 217 -4.99 27.18 19.27
N PHE A 218 -5.39 26.85 18.04
CA PHE A 218 -6.13 25.62 17.76
C PHE A 218 -5.34 24.37 18.12
N ILE A 219 -4.03 24.32 17.82
CA ILE A 219 -3.19 23.17 18.18
C ILE A 219 -3.18 22.96 19.70
N LYS A 220 -3.06 24.04 20.49
CA LYS A 220 -3.10 23.96 21.96
C LYS A 220 -4.46 23.45 22.44
N PHE A 221 -5.54 24.06 21.97
CA PHE A 221 -6.91 23.65 22.27
C PHE A 221 -7.16 22.17 21.93
N TRP A 222 -6.77 21.75 20.73
CA TRP A 222 -6.94 20.37 20.26
C TRP A 222 -6.15 19.37 21.11
N MET A 223 -4.90 19.70 21.45
CA MET A 223 -4.05 18.86 22.31
C MET A 223 -4.60 18.74 23.73
N ASP A 224 -5.19 19.80 24.28
CA ASP A 224 -5.75 19.80 25.64
C ASP A 224 -7.07 19.01 25.71
N GLU A 225 -7.98 19.17 24.73
CA GLU A 225 -9.25 18.43 24.71
C GLU A 225 -9.11 16.94 24.36
N HIS A 226 -8.17 16.57 23.49
CA HIS A 226 -8.03 15.19 23.00
C HIS A 226 -7.00 14.36 23.77
N ARG A 227 -6.53 14.86 24.92
CA ARG A 227 -5.61 14.12 25.79
C ARG A 227 -6.28 12.92 26.48
N ASN A 228 -7.61 12.95 26.65
CA ASN A 228 -8.38 11.99 27.45
C ASN A 228 -9.62 11.35 26.76
N ASN A 229 -10.04 11.78 25.57
CA ASN A 229 -11.28 11.31 24.92
C ASN A 229 -11.03 10.36 23.73
N GLN A 230 -11.79 9.27 23.66
CA GLN A 230 -11.76 8.24 22.60
C GLN A 230 -12.85 8.42 21.53
N GLU A 231 -13.52 9.58 21.48
CA GLU A 231 -14.52 9.84 20.45
C GLU A 231 -13.86 10.25 19.12
N ASN A 232 -14.44 9.76 18.02
CA ASN A 232 -13.93 9.93 16.67
C ASN A 232 -14.40 11.28 16.10
N ILE A 233 -13.93 12.38 16.69
CA ILE A 233 -14.31 13.75 16.32
C ILE A 233 -13.54 14.18 15.05
N ASP A 234 -14.25 14.72 14.06
CA ASP A 234 -13.63 15.23 12.82
C ASP A 234 -12.94 16.59 13.05
N MET A 235 -11.60 16.55 13.06
CA MET A 235 -10.74 17.73 13.23
C MET A 235 -10.99 18.80 12.17
N GLY A 236 -11.35 18.42 10.93
CA GLY A 236 -11.62 19.36 9.86
C GLY A 236 -12.78 20.28 10.20
N THR A 237 -13.91 19.70 10.64
CA THR A 237 -15.10 20.44 11.04
C THR A 237 -14.83 21.38 12.21
N VAL A 238 -14.15 20.91 13.26
CA VAL A 238 -13.83 21.75 14.44
C VAL A 238 -12.87 22.88 14.08
N PHE A 239 -11.90 22.64 13.18
CA PHE A 239 -11.00 23.68 12.71
C PHE A 239 -11.71 24.75 11.89
N VAL A 240 -12.70 24.38 11.06
CA VAL A 240 -13.53 25.33 10.31
C VAL A 240 -14.35 26.23 11.25
N GLU A 241 -14.93 25.66 12.31
CA GLU A 241 -15.59 26.45 13.35
C GLU A 241 -14.61 27.39 14.05
N TRP A 242 -13.38 26.94 14.28
CA TRP A 242 -12.33 27.76 14.89
C TRP A 242 -11.90 28.91 13.98
N LEU A 243 -11.68 28.67 12.69
CA LEU A 243 -11.38 29.70 11.69
C LEU A 243 -12.50 30.75 11.62
N SER A 244 -13.75 30.33 11.79
CA SER A 244 -14.92 31.22 11.79
C SER A 244 -14.96 32.17 13.01
N LYS A 245 -14.16 31.93 14.05
CA LYS A 245 -14.03 32.80 15.24
C LYS A 245 -12.99 33.91 15.07
N ILE A 246 -12.14 33.85 14.04
CA ILE A 246 -11.20 34.94 13.72
C ILE A 246 -12.04 36.14 13.25
N LYS A 247 -12.15 37.16 14.10
CA LYS A 247 -12.79 38.44 13.79
C LYS A 247 -11.98 39.21 12.78
#